data_AF-A0A8J2PMD5-F1
#
_entry.id   AF-A0A8J2PMD5-F1
#
_cell.length_a   1.000
_cell.length_b   1.000
_cell.length_c   1.000
_cell.angle_alpha   90.00
_cell.angle_beta   90.00
_cell.angle_gamma   90.00
#
_symmetry.space_group_name_H-M   'P 1'
#
loop_
_entity.id
_entity.type
_entity.pdbx_description
1 polymer ?
#
loop_
_entity_poly.entity_id
_entity_poly.type
_entity_poly.pdbx_seq_one_letter_code
_entity_poly.pdbx_strand_id
1 'polypeptide(L)'
;MIIYMLFADICLAAILVTNFSGHMSTYPAMLTVFALLGRFGALSAWSTLICMTLESFPTTLRSRCLGFVSFAGYLGGIVAPQSLVLGSVSPSLPYILYCILMITSSIFAMFLYEMAGEPLKDTVT
;
A
#
# COMPACT_ATOMS: atom_id res chain seq x y z
N MET A 1 -7.16 4.66 -8.13
CA MET A 1 -6.14 3.85 -7.43
C MET A 1 -4.82 4.59 -7.28
N ILE A 2 -4.13 4.97 -8.38
CA ILE A 2 -2.82 5.64 -8.35
C ILE A 2 -2.82 6.96 -7.55
N ILE A 3 -3.84 7.81 -7.73
CA ILE A 3 -3.95 9.08 -6.97
C ILE A 3 -4.01 8.88 -5.44
N TYR A 4 -4.68 7.81 -4.97
CA TYR A 4 -4.76 7.50 -3.54
C TYR A 4 -3.44 6.96 -2.99
N MET A 5 -2.70 6.18 -3.81
CA MET A 5 -1.37 5.69 -3.46
C MET A 5 -0.36 6.84 -3.36
N LEU A 6 -0.36 7.76 -4.34
CA LEU A 6 0.51 8.95 -4.31
C LEU A 6 0.22 9.86 -3.12
N PHE A 7 -1.05 10.10 -2.79
CA PHE A 7 -1.42 10.89 -1.61
C PHE A 7 -0.95 10.21 -0.30
N ALA A 8 -1.05 8.88 -0.23
CA ALA A 8 -0.56 8.12 0.92
C ALA A 8 0.98 8.15 1.02
N ASP A 9 1.71 8.06 -0.10
CA ASP A 9 3.18 8.20 -0.14
C ASP A 9 3.64 9.57 0.37
N ILE A 10 3.00 10.65 -0.06
CA ILE A 10 3.31 12.03 0.40
C ILE A 10 3.09 12.16 1.91
N CYS A 11 2.02 11.56 2.42
CA CYS A 11 1.66 11.58 3.83
C CYS A 11 2.68 10.78 4.68
N LEU A 12 3.11 9.62 4.21
CA LEU A 12 4.04 8.76 4.92
C LEU A 12 5.48 9.32 4.89
N ALA A 13 5.88 9.95 3.78
CA ALA A 13 7.12 10.71 3.69
C ALA A 13 7.15 11.90 4.67
N ALA A 14 6.02 12.60 4.86
CA ALA A 14 5.91 13.66 5.88
C ALA A 14 6.06 13.12 7.31
N ILE A 15 5.55 11.92 7.60
CA ILE A 15 5.74 11.24 8.89
C ILE A 15 7.20 10.82 9.10
N LEU A 16 7.89 10.37 8.05
CA LEU A 16 9.33 10.06 8.10
C LEU A 16 10.16 11.31 8.41
N VAL A 17 9.88 12.44 7.74
CA VAL A 17 10.58 13.72 7.95
C VAL A 17 10.38 14.25 9.38
N THR A 18 9.16 14.14 9.91
CA THR A 18 8.87 14.56 11.30
C THR A 18 9.54 13.64 12.33
N ASN A 19 9.73 12.34 12.04
CA ASN A 19 10.51 11.43 12.87
C ASN A 19 12.01 11.81 12.93
N PHE A 20 12.62 12.17 11.80
CA PHE A 20 14.01 12.64 11.78
C PHE A 20 14.22 13.98 12.50
N SER A 21 13.19 14.83 12.55
CA SER A 21 13.24 16.13 13.21
C SER A 21 13.15 16.04 14.75
N GLY A 22 12.97 14.85 15.33
CA GLY A 22 13.00 14.61 16.78
C GLY A 22 11.85 15.26 17.58
N HIS A 23 10.92 15.97 16.93
CA HIS A 23 9.81 16.69 17.58
C HIS A 23 8.56 15.83 17.83
N MET A 24 8.73 14.53 18.11
CA MET A 24 7.61 13.58 18.29
C MET A 24 6.64 13.98 19.42
N SER A 25 7.09 14.74 20.42
CA SER A 25 6.28 15.06 21.60
C SER A 25 5.50 16.37 21.52
N THR A 26 5.76 17.24 20.54
CA THR A 26 5.13 18.59 20.53
C THR A 26 3.71 18.57 19.97
N TYR A 27 3.36 17.65 19.03
CA TYR A 27 2.04 17.59 18.40
C TYR A 27 1.55 16.16 18.07
N PRO A 28 1.18 15.34 19.08
CA PRO A 28 0.75 13.95 18.86
C PRO A 28 -0.56 13.84 18.07
N ALA A 29 -1.47 14.83 18.19
CA ALA A 29 -2.73 14.86 17.46
C ALA A 29 -2.51 14.98 15.94
N MET A 30 -1.57 15.83 15.53
CA MET A 30 -1.25 16.02 14.11
C MET A 30 -0.67 14.75 13.51
N LEU A 31 0.28 14.11 14.20
CA LEU A 31 0.86 12.82 13.78
C LEU A 31 -0.22 11.74 13.59
N THR A 32 -1.17 11.68 14.52
CA THR A 32 -2.27 10.70 14.47
C THR A 32 -3.19 10.96 13.28
N VAL A 33 -3.50 12.23 12.98
CA VAL A 33 -4.32 12.60 11.81
C VAL A 33 -3.61 12.24 10.51
N PHE A 34 -2.31 12.54 10.38
CA PHE A 34 -1.53 12.14 9.20
C PHE A 34 -1.48 10.61 9.08
N ALA A 35 -1.25 9.87 10.17
CA ALA A 35 -1.25 8.40 10.15
C ALA A 35 -2.61 7.82 9.73
N LEU A 36 -3.73 8.40 10.20
CA LEU A 36 -5.08 7.98 9.83
C LEU A 36 -5.38 8.28 8.36
N LEU A 37 -4.94 9.43 7.83
CA LEU A 37 -5.08 9.77 6.41
C LEU A 37 -4.31 8.79 5.52
N GLY A 38 -3.08 8.43 5.90
CA GLY A 38 -2.30 7.41 5.19
C GLY A 38 -2.98 6.05 5.21
N ARG A 39 -3.49 5.62 6.36
CA ARG A 39 -4.22 4.35 6.51
C ARG A 39 -5.51 4.31 5.68
N PHE A 40 -6.24 5.42 5.62
CA PHE A 40 -7.45 5.53 4.82
C PHE A 40 -7.16 5.37 3.32
N GLY A 41 -6.09 6.00 2.82
CA GLY A 41 -5.64 5.85 1.43
C GLY A 41 -5.26 4.41 1.07
N ALA A 42 -4.58 3.71 1.99
CA ALA A 42 -4.22 2.30 1.79
C ALA A 42 -5.46 1.39 1.71
N LEU A 43 -6.47 1.63 2.55
CA LEU A 43 -7.72 0.85 2.54
C LEU A 43 -8.53 1.05 1.26
N SER A 44 -8.62 2.29 0.76
CA SER A 44 -9.33 2.57 -0.50
C SER A 44 -8.61 2.00 -1.72
N ALA A 45 -7.28 2.01 -1.70
CA ALA A 45 -6.48 1.37 -2.73
C ALA A 45 -6.72 -0.15 -2.74
N TRP A 46 -6.75 -0.78 -1.56
CA TRP A 46 -7.01 -2.22 -1.42
C TRP A 46 -8.37 -2.64 -1.99
N SER A 47 -9.44 -1.91 -1.64
CA SER A 47 -10.78 -2.21 -2.16
C SER A 47 -10.87 -2.01 -3.67
N THR A 48 -10.24 -0.98 -4.21
CA THR A 48 -10.19 -0.71 -5.65
C THR A 48 -9.43 -1.82 -6.40
N LEU A 49 -8.31 -2.29 -5.85
CA LEU A 49 -7.50 -3.37 -6.42
C LEU A 49 -8.30 -4.67 -6.56
N ILE A 50 -9.07 -5.00 -5.52
CA ILE A 50 -10.00 -6.13 -5.56
C ILE A 50 -11.05 -5.88 -6.63
N CYS A 51 -11.70 -4.71 -6.67
CA CYS A 51 -12.72 -4.41 -7.67
C CYS A 51 -12.21 -4.54 -9.12
N MET A 52 -11.02 -4.02 -9.42
CA MET A 52 -10.42 -4.14 -10.75
C MET A 52 -10.02 -5.59 -11.09
N THR A 53 -9.55 -6.36 -10.11
CA THR A 53 -9.30 -7.80 -10.28
C THR A 53 -10.60 -8.55 -10.59
N LEU A 54 -11.72 -8.10 -10.03
CA LEU A 54 -13.03 -8.70 -10.27
C LEU A 54 -13.59 -8.36 -11.65
N GLU A 55 -13.28 -7.18 -12.18
CA GLU A 55 -13.73 -6.71 -13.50
C GLU A 55 -12.88 -7.26 -14.64
N SER A 56 -11.57 -7.44 -14.43
CA SER A 56 -10.63 -7.82 -15.49
C SER A 56 -10.56 -9.33 -15.79
N PHE A 57 -11.07 -10.21 -14.90
CA PHE A 57 -10.90 -11.66 -15.04
C PHE A 57 -12.24 -12.43 -15.10
N PRO A 58 -12.40 -13.40 -16.04
CA PRO A 58 -13.57 -14.26 -16.10
C PRO A 58 -13.66 -15.21 -14.89
N THR A 59 -14.86 -15.74 -14.61
CA THR A 59 -15.26 -16.43 -13.37
C THR A 59 -14.34 -17.58 -12.92
N THR A 60 -13.62 -18.24 -13.83
CA THR A 60 -12.67 -19.33 -13.53
C THR A 60 -11.33 -18.86 -12.97
N LEU A 61 -10.88 -17.65 -13.32
CA LEU A 61 -9.64 -17.04 -12.83
C LEU A 61 -9.89 -16.15 -11.59
N ARG A 62 -11.10 -15.62 -11.46
CA ARG A 62 -11.51 -14.74 -10.35
C ARG A 62 -11.20 -15.31 -8.96
N SER A 63 -11.53 -16.58 -8.71
CA SER A 63 -11.26 -17.24 -7.42
C SER A 63 -9.77 -17.46 -7.15
N ARG A 64 -8.96 -17.66 -8.19
CA ARG A 64 -7.50 -17.83 -8.07
C ARG A 64 -6.81 -16.50 -7.76
N CYS A 65 -7.18 -15.43 -8.46
CA CYS A 65 -6.64 -14.09 -8.25
C CYS A 65 -7.02 -13.51 -6.88
N LEU A 66 -8.27 -13.71 -6.44
CA LEU A 66 -8.71 -13.30 -5.11
C LEU A 66 -7.92 -14.00 -3.99
N GLY A 67 -7.64 -15.30 -4.15
CA GLY A 67 -6.81 -16.05 -3.22
C GLY A 67 -5.39 -15.49 -3.14
N PHE A 68 -4.79 -15.15 -4.29
CA PHE A 68 -3.44 -14.57 -4.35
C PHE A 68 -3.36 -13.17 -3.71
N VAL A 69 -4.31 -12.28 -4.01
CA VAL A 69 -4.42 -10.95 -3.38
C VAL A 69 -4.58 -11.08 -1.87
N SER A 70 -5.43 -12.00 -1.41
CA SER A 70 -5.63 -12.23 0.03
C SER A 70 -4.36 -12.76 0.69
N PHE A 71 -3.65 -13.67 0.03
CA PHE A 71 -2.37 -14.20 0.51
C PHE A 71 -1.32 -13.08 0.66
N ALA A 72 -1.22 -12.17 -0.30
CA ALA A 72 -0.35 -10.99 -0.20
C ALA A 72 -0.74 -10.09 1.00
N GLY A 73 -2.05 -9.95 1.28
CA GLY A 73 -2.55 -9.23 2.46
C GLY A 73 -2.14 -9.89 3.78
N TYR A 74 -2.22 -11.22 3.86
CA TYR A 74 -1.76 -11.98 5.03
C TYR A 74 -0.26 -11.86 5.27
N LEU A 75 0.55 -11.85 4.21
CA LEU A 75 1.98 -11.59 4.33
C LEU A 75 2.24 -10.22 4.97
N GLY A 76 1.51 -9.19 4.58
CA GLY A 76 1.56 -7.87 5.25
C GLY A 76 1.21 -7.92 6.74
N GLY A 77 0.22 -8.74 7.11
CA GLY A 77 -0.16 -8.99 8.50
C GLY A 77 0.92 -9.70 9.33
N ILE A 78 1.66 -10.63 8.73
CA ILE A 78 2.79 -11.33 9.38
C ILE A 78 3.98 -10.38 9.59
N VAL A 79 4.19 -9.44 8.67
CA VAL A 79 5.27 -8.44 8.75
C VAL A 79 4.96 -7.34 9.78
N ALA A 80 3.69 -7.11 10.14
CA ALA A 80 3.29 -6.07 11.10
C ALA A 80 3.91 -6.20 12.51
N PRO A 81 3.93 -7.36 13.19
CA PRO A 81 4.60 -7.49 14.48
C PRO A 81 6.13 -7.35 14.39
N GLN A 82 6.73 -7.66 13.23
CA GLN A 82 8.16 -7.52 13.02
C GLN A 82 8.60 -6.05 13.02
N SER A 83 7.77 -5.15 12.47
CA SER A 83 8.09 -3.72 12.47
C SER A 83 8.04 -3.10 13.86
N LEU A 84 7.20 -3.61 14.77
CA LEU A 84 7.15 -3.21 16.18
C LEU A 84 8.43 -3.57 16.95
N VAL A 85 8.94 -4.79 16.74
CA VAL A 85 10.20 -5.24 17.36
C VAL A 85 11.36 -4.39 16.86
N LEU A 86 11.36 -4.07 15.57
CA LEU A 86 12.40 -3.27 14.94
C LEU A 86 12.39 -1.80 15.39
N GLY A 87 11.19 -1.25 15.65
CA GLY A 87 11.02 0.08 16.26
C GLY A 87 11.60 0.18 17.68
N SER A 88 11.76 -0.94 18.39
CA SER A 88 12.37 -0.97 19.71
C SER A 88 13.90 -0.76 19.68
N VAL A 89 14.55 -1.07 18.55
CA VAL A 89 15.99 -0.86 18.34
C VAL A 89 16.25 0.56 17.83
N SER A 90 15.40 1.05 16.92
CA SER A 90 15.48 2.44 16.42
C SER A 90 14.11 2.88 15.88
N PRO A 91 13.56 4.03 16.32
CA PRO A 91 12.22 4.47 15.91
C PRO A 91 12.13 4.78 14.41
N SER A 92 13.24 5.17 13.77
CA SER A 92 13.28 5.57 12.35
C SER A 92 13.30 4.38 11.38
N LEU A 93 13.81 3.22 11.79
CA LEU A 93 14.02 2.07 10.91
C LEU A 93 12.72 1.50 10.28
N PRO A 94 11.63 1.28 11.04
CA PRO A 94 10.39 0.77 10.45
C PRO A 94 9.78 1.73 9.43
N TYR A 95 9.86 3.05 9.65
CA TYR A 95 9.33 4.04 8.71
C TYR A 95 10.06 4.01 7.36
N ILE A 96 11.39 3.85 7.36
CA ILE A 96 12.18 3.76 6.13
C ILE A 96 11.76 2.52 5.32
N LEU A 97 11.56 1.38 5.99
CA LEU A 97 11.08 0.15 5.35
C LEU A 97 9.71 0.36 4.69
N TYR A 98 8.78 0.99 5.41
CA TYR A 98 7.45 1.29 4.85
C TYR A 98 7.53 2.19 3.61
N CYS A 99 8.39 3.21 3.61
CA CYS A 99 8.59 4.06 2.42
C CYS A 99 9.10 3.27 1.22
N ILE A 100 10.11 2.40 1.39
CA ILE A 100 10.67 1.60 0.28
C ILE A 100 9.62 0.62 -0.25
N LEU A 101 8.88 -0.03 0.63
CA LEU A 101 7.79 -0.96 0.27
C LEU A 101 6.68 -0.25 -0.51
N MET A 102 6.28 0.95 -0.09
CA MET A 102 5.26 1.73 -0.77
C MET A 102 5.72 2.22 -2.15
N ILE A 103 6.94 2.73 -2.27
CA ILE A 103 7.50 3.16 -3.57
C ILE A 103 7.53 1.97 -4.54
N THR A 104 7.99 0.81 -4.08
CA THR A 104 8.04 -0.41 -4.91
C THR A 104 6.64 -0.84 -5.36
N SER A 105 5.66 -0.80 -4.45
CA SER A 105 4.26 -1.10 -4.76
C SER A 105 3.67 -0.12 -5.78
N SER A 106 3.95 1.18 -5.63
CA SER A 106 3.47 2.24 -6.52
C SER A 106 4.01 2.11 -7.95
N ILE A 107 5.31 1.77 -8.07
CA ILE A 107 5.95 1.48 -9.37
C ILE A 107 5.29 0.26 -10.03
N PHE A 108 5.04 -0.79 -9.26
CA PHE A 108 4.36 -1.98 -9.77
C PHE A 108 2.90 -1.70 -10.17
N ALA A 109 2.21 -0.84 -9.43
CA ALA A 109 0.86 -0.40 -9.75
C ALA A 109 0.78 0.42 -11.04
N MET A 110 1.80 1.24 -11.35
CA MET A 110 1.91 1.92 -12.65
C MET A 110 2.05 0.90 -13.78
N PHE A 111 2.94 -0.10 -13.62
CA PHE A 111 3.14 -1.16 -14.60
C PHE A 111 1.86 -1.97 -14.86
N LEU A 112 1.05 -2.19 -13.83
CA LEU A 112 -0.22 -2.93 -13.94
C LEU A 112 -1.33 -2.11 -14.63
N TYR A 113 -1.37 -0.79 -14.40
CA TYR A 113 -2.31 0.11 -15.10
C TYR A 113 -2.00 0.20 -16.59
N GLU A 114 -0.73 0.15 -16.96
CA GLU A 114 -0.28 0.15 -18.36
C GLU A 114 -0.76 -1.10 -19.11
N MET A 115 -0.97 -2.22 -18.41
CA MET A 115 -1.58 -3.44 -18.95
C MET A 115 -3.11 -3.40 -19.04
N ALA A 116 -3.77 -2.49 -18.30
CA ALA A 116 -5.23 -2.33 -18.31
C ALA A 116 -5.73 -1.41 -19.45
N GLY A 117 -4.82 -0.76 -20.18
CA GLY A 117 -5.11 0.08 -21.34
C GLY A 117 -5.21 -0.68 -22.66
N GLU A 118 -4.80 -1.95 -22.72
CA GLU A 118 -4.91 -2.76 -23.93
C GLU A 118 -6.28 -3.45 -23.96
N PRO A 119 -7.14 -3.20 -24.97
CA PRO A 119 -8.41 -3.90 -25.09
C PRO A 119 -8.15 -5.40 -25.20
N LEU A 120 -8.89 -6.16 -24.40
CA LEU A 120 -8.87 -7.62 -24.34
C LEU A 120 -8.85 -8.19 -25.78
N LYS A 121 -7.72 -8.76 -26.21
CA LYS A 121 -7.70 -9.59 -27.42
C LYS A 121 -8.50 -10.85 -27.11
N ASP A 122 -9.78 -10.81 -27.45
CA ASP A 122 -10.65 -11.98 -27.55
C ASP A 122 -10.09 -12.91 -28.63
N THR A 123 -9.15 -13.79 -28.30
CA THR A 123 -8.88 -14.98 -29.10
C THR A 123 -8.23 -16.07 -28.24
N VAL A 124 -9.07 -16.93 -27.67
CA VAL A 124 -8.75 -18.36 -27.57
C VAL A 124 -9.89 -19.11 -28.25
N THR A 125 -9.76 -19.26 -29.58
CA THR A 125 -10.36 -20.38 -30.32
C THR A 125 -9.75 -21.69 -29.88
#